data_AF-A0A9W5W813-F1
#
_entry.id   AF-A0A9W5W813-F1
#
_cell.length_a   1.000
_cell.length_b   1.000
_cell.length_c   1.000
_cell.angle_alpha   90.00
_cell.angle_beta   90.00
_cell.angle_gamma   90.00
#
_symmetry.space_group_name_H-M   'P 1'
#
loop_
_entity.id
_entity.type
_entity.pdbx_description
1 polymer ?
#
loop_
_entity_poly.entity_id
_entity_poly.type
_entity_poly.pdbx_seq_one_letter_code
_entity_poly.pdbx_strand_id
1 'polypeptide(L)' 'MNSVKIPQGDTLVKVELTVRELMALTGVRFHENHKVEVEARKKLNEVLEDTYHIEKEAPQLLN' A
#
# COMPACT_ATOMS: atom_id res chain seq x y z
N MET A 1 0.54 9.61 -22.05
CA MET A 1 -0.14 8.31 -21.87
C MET A 1 0.56 7.58 -20.74
N ASN A 2 0.17 7.81 -19.49
CA ASN A 2 0.70 7.05 -18.35
C ASN A 2 -0.08 5.74 -18.25
N SER A 3 0.43 4.69 -18.90
CA SER A 3 -0.09 3.35 -18.68
C SER A 3 0.37 2.89 -17.30
N VAL A 4 -0.52 2.87 -16.31
CA VAL A 4 -0.29 2.11 -15.09
C VAL A 4 -0.04 0.67 -15.54
N LYS A 5 1.20 0.19 -15.40
CA LYS A 5 1.57 -1.18 -15.74
C LYS A 5 0.97 -2.07 -14.66
N ILE A 6 -0.31 -2.40 -14.81
CA ILE A 6 -0.95 -3.40 -13.97
C ILE A 6 -0.19 -4.71 -14.20
N PRO A 7 0.35 -5.34 -13.14
CA PRO A 7 1.18 -6.53 -13.30
C PRO A 7 0.33 -7.65 -13.91
N GLN A 8 0.75 -8.18 -15.06
CA GLN A 8 0.09 -9.34 -15.67
C GLN A 8 0.70 -10.62 -15.08
N GLY A 9 -0.11 -11.46 -14.44
CA GLY A 9 0.29 -12.78 -13.91
C GLY A 9 0.51 -12.86 -12.39
N ASP A 10 1.16 -13.93 -11.93
CA ASP A 10 1.44 -14.24 -10.52
C ASP A 10 2.64 -13.45 -9.94
N THR A 11 2.77 -12.17 -10.31
CA THR A 11 3.90 -11.35 -9.84
C THR A 11 3.74 -11.05 -8.35
N LEU A 12 4.70 -11.50 -7.56
CA LEU A 12 4.69 -11.33 -6.10
C LEU A 12 5.54 -10.13 -5.69
N VAL A 13 5.08 -9.41 -4.67
CA VAL A 13 5.87 -8.41 -3.94
C VAL A 13 6.12 -8.89 -2.51
N LYS A 14 7.29 -8.54 -1.97
CA LYS A 14 7.63 -8.82 -0.56
C LYS A 14 7.51 -7.53 0.23
N VAL A 15 6.86 -7.59 1.39
CA VAL A 15 6.70 -6.45 2.30
C VAL A 15 7.13 -6.86 3.69
N GLU A 16 7.98 -6.06 4.31
CA GLU A 16 8.37 -6.25 5.71
C GLU A 16 7.34 -5.62 6.63
N LEU A 17 6.67 -6.46 7.43
CA LEU A 17 5.66 -6.05 8.40
C LEU A 17 6.00 -6.63 9.76
N THR A 18 5.67 -5.89 10.81
CA THR A 18 5.63 -6.44 12.16
C THR A 18 4.42 -7.37 12.33
N VAL A 19 4.48 -8.27 13.31
CA VAL A 19 3.36 -9.19 13.61
C VAL A 19 2.06 -8.42 13.88
N ARG A 20 2.13 -7.29 14.58
CA ARG A 20 0.95 -6.45 14.86
C ARG A 20 0.34 -5.84 13.61
N GLU A 21 1.17 -5.38 12.68
CA GLU A 21 0.71 -4.84 11.39
C GLU A 21 0.04 -5.94 10.56
N LEU A 22 0.64 -7.13 10.50
CA LEU A 22 0.04 -8.28 9.82
C LEU A 22 -1.32 -8.65 10.42
N MET A 23 -1.42 -8.74 11.75
CA MET A 23 -2.68 -9.00 12.44
C MET A 23 -3.71 -7.89 12.20
N ALA A 24 -3.28 -6.62 12.14
CA ALA A 24 -4.18 -5.52 11.84
C ALA A 24 -4.78 -5.67 10.43
N LEU A 25 -3.97 -6.09 9.45
CA LEU A 25 -4.44 -6.34 8.09
C LEU A 25 -5.40 -7.54 7.98
N THR A 26 -5.37 -8.51 8.91
CA THR A 26 -6.36 -9.60 8.97
C THR A 26 -7.66 -9.21 9.68
N GLY A 27 -7.80 -7.95 10.13
CA GLY A 27 -8.98 -7.42 10.78
C GLY A 27 -8.92 -7.39 12.31
N VAL A 28 -7.78 -7.78 12.91
CA VAL A 28 -7.59 -7.64 14.36
C VAL A 28 -7.52 -6.16 14.73
N ARG A 29 -8.42 -5.71 15.60
CA ARG A 29 -8.44 -4.32 16.08
C ARG A 29 -7.58 -4.15 17.32
N PHE A 30 -6.58 -3.29 17.21
CA PHE A 30 -5.78 -2.82 18.33
C PHE A 30 -6.47 -1.58 18.91
N HIS A 31 -7.34 -1.77 19.91
CA HIS A 31 -8.12 -0.71 20.54
C HIS A 31 -7.26 0.44 21.10
N GLU A 32 -6.03 0.14 21.50
CA GLU A 32 -5.09 1.13 22.05
C GLU A 32 -4.27 1.84 20.97
N ASN A 33 -4.31 1.36 19.72
CA ASN A 33 -3.48 1.92 18.66
C ASN A 33 -4.08 1.70 17.26
N HIS A 34 -5.03 2.56 16.90
CA HIS A 34 -5.62 2.62 15.56
C HIS A 34 -4.59 2.93 14.45
N LYS A 35 -3.39 3.40 14.80
CA LYS A 35 -2.35 3.70 13.80
C LYS A 35 -1.73 2.44 13.23
N VAL A 36 -1.79 1.29 13.91
CA VAL A 36 -1.15 0.04 13.43
C VAL A 36 -1.67 -0.37 12.06
N GLU A 37 -2.99 -0.30 11.84
CA GLU A 37 -3.59 -0.62 10.53
C GLU A 37 -3.18 0.40 9.46
N VAL A 38 -3.13 1.68 9.83
CA VAL A 38 -2.75 2.76 8.92
C VAL A 38 -1.29 2.61 8.48
N GLU A 39 -0.37 2.36 9.41
CA GLU A 39 1.05 2.14 9.10
C GLU A 39 1.25 0.88 8.25
N ALA A 40 0.51 -0.21 8.54
CA ALA A 40 0.56 -1.42 7.73
C ALA A 40 0.16 -1.16 6.27
N ARG A 41 -0.93 -0.41 6.05
CA ARG A 41 -1.38 -0.02 4.70
C ARG A 41 -0.41 0.91 4.01
N LYS A 42 0.19 1.84 4.74
CA LYS A 42 1.19 2.75 4.21
C LYS A 42 2.38 1.99 3.63
N LYS A 43 2.91 1.00 4.38
CA LYS A 43 4.01 0.14 3.90
C LYS A 43 3.65 -0.66 2.64
N LEU A 44 2.43 -1.20 2.56
CA LEU A 44 1.96 -1.87 1.35
C LEU A 44 1.96 -0.92 0.14
N ASN A 45 1.42 0.29 0.33
CA ASN A 45 1.34 1.27 -0.75
C ASN A 45 2.72 1.75 -1.20
N GLU A 46 3.65 1.99 -0.26
CA GLU A 46 5.04 2.36 -0.59
C GLU A 46 5.71 1.29 -1.45
N VAL A 47 5.61 0.01 -1.08
CA VAL A 47 6.19 -1.08 -1.89
C VAL A 47 5.54 -1.17 -3.28
N LEU A 48 4.22 -0.96 -3.39
CA LEU A 48 3.53 -0.97 -4.68
C LEU A 48 3.92 0.23 -5.56
N GLU A 49 4.01 1.42 -4.97
CA GLU A 49 4.47 2.65 -5.64
C GLU A 49 5.91 2.47 -6.15
N ASP A 50 6.81 1.94 -5.32
CA ASP A 50 8.21 1.67 -5.68
C ASP A 50 8.34 0.59 -6.76
N THR A 51 7.60 -0.51 -6.63
CA THR A 51 7.70 -1.66 -7.55
C THR A 51 7.17 -1.33 -8.93
N TYR A 52 6.09 -0.55 -9.01
CA TYR A 52 5.36 -0.31 -10.26
C TYR A 52 5.43 1.14 -10.76
N HIS A 53 6.22 2.00 -10.12
CA HIS A 53 6.31 3.43 -10.43
C HIS A 53 4.94 4.08 -10.62
N ILE A 54 4.02 3.78 -9.69
CA ILE A 54 2.66 4.33 -9.73
C ILE A 54 2.77 5.81 -9.38
N GLU A 55 2.80 6.67 -10.39
CA GLU A 55 2.72 8.11 -10.18
C GLU A 55 1.37 8.42 -9.51
N LYS A 56 1.41 9.02 -8.32
CA LYS A 56 0.21 9.67 -7.76
C LYS A 56 -0.18 10.79 -8.72
N GLU A 57 -1.18 10.57 -9.56
CA GLU A 57 -1.79 11.67 -10.33
C GLU A 57 -2.27 12.71 -9.32
N ALA A 58 -1.52 13.82 -9.21
CA ALA A 58 -1.97 14.99 -8.49
C ALA A 58 -3.30 15.43 -9.12
N PRO A 59 -4.30 15.88 -8.32
CA PRO A 59 -5.54 16.39 -8.89
C PRO A 59 -5.19 17.51 -9.86
N GLN A 60 -5.38 17.26 -11.15
CA GLN A 60 -5.19 18.28 -12.16
C GLN A 60 -6.28 19.32 -11.91
N LEU A 61 -5.88 20.45 -11.31
CA LEU A 61 -6.72 21.63 -11.24
C LEU A 61 -6.97 22.05 -12.69
N LEU A 62 -8.18 21.78 -13.18
CA LEU A 62 -8.69 22.28 -14.44
C LEU A 62 -8.72 23.81 -14.36
N ASN A 63 -7.90 24.46 -15.20
CA ASN A 63 -7.90 25.91 -15.39
C ASN A 63 -9.17 26.38 -16.09
#